data_AF-C5KVG9-F1
#
_entry.id   AF-C5KVG9-F1
#
_cell.length_a   1.000
_cell.length_b   1.000
_cell.length_c   1.000
_cell.angle_alpha   90.00
_cell.angle_beta   90.00
_cell.angle_gamma   90.00
#
_symmetry.space_group_name_H-M   'P 1'
#
loop_
_entity.id
_entity.type
_entity.pdbx_description
1 polymer ?
#
loop_
_entity_poly.entity_id
_entity_poly.type
_entity_poly.pdbx_seq_one_letter_code
_entity_poly.pdbx_strand_id
1 'polypeptide(L)'
;MVTEGNAVWSRWRPLGMGFALAALSYVSQHLFRNIAAQLQNTPRQRKEGGPGEMKKLEKFVRKGFEVTEHNFTSSFGKKRKDTSTACVVVFYGPNLEGELSLMTAHLGDTRAVLCRGGKAVQLTQDHKPDNDEERKRIEALPK
;
A
#
# COMPACT_ATOMS: atom_id res chain seq x y z
N MET A 1 -0.28 14.20 11.58
CA MET A 1 -0.23 14.60 10.16
C MET A 1 1.21 14.38 9.72
N VAL A 2 1.44 13.40 8.85
CA VAL A 2 2.56 13.40 7.89
C VAL A 2 2.02 12.68 6.67
N THR A 3 1.45 13.46 5.77
CA THR A 3 1.38 13.16 4.35
C THR A 3 2.74 13.55 3.80
N GLU A 4 3.63 12.59 3.55
CA GLU A 4 4.73 12.76 2.61
C GLU A 4 5.38 11.40 2.37
N GLY A 5 5.04 10.85 1.21
CA GLY A 5 5.43 9.53 0.76
C GLY A 5 4.71 9.25 -0.54
N ASN A 6 4.90 10.13 -1.53
CA ASN A 6 4.58 9.86 -2.93
C ASN A 6 5.47 8.71 -3.41
N ALA A 7 5.11 7.48 -3.02
CA ALA A 7 5.68 6.27 -3.58
C ALA A 7 5.01 6.04 -4.93
N VAL A 8 5.52 6.72 -5.94
CA VAL A 8 5.17 6.58 -7.35
C VAL A 8 5.67 5.21 -7.83
N TRP A 9 4.76 4.28 -8.16
CA TRP A 9 5.12 2.95 -8.68
C TRP A 9 4.98 2.88 -10.20
N SER A 10 6.01 2.35 -10.85
CA SER A 10 6.28 2.47 -12.29
C SER A 10 5.57 1.45 -13.19
N ARG A 11 4.47 0.81 -12.74
CA ARG A 11 3.75 -0.12 -13.62
C ARG A 11 2.30 -0.32 -13.20
N TRP A 12 1.42 0.54 -13.70
CA TRP A 12 -0.02 0.38 -13.60
C TRP A 12 -0.61 0.48 -15.01
N ARG A 13 -1.31 -0.58 -15.45
CA ARG A 13 -2.11 -0.56 -16.68
C ARG A 13 -3.59 -0.49 -16.28
N PRO A 14 -4.38 0.44 -16.83
CA PRO A 14 -5.81 0.49 -16.54
C PRO A 14 -6.55 -0.51 -17.44
N LEU A 15 -7.28 -1.49 -16.89
CA LEU A 15 -8.23 -2.29 -17.69
C LEU A 15 -9.45 -2.72 -16.86
N GLY A 16 -10.62 -2.67 -17.52
CA GLY A 16 -11.95 -2.87 -16.96
C GLY A 16 -12.21 -4.20 -16.27
N MET A 17 -13.14 -4.15 -15.32
CA MET A 17 -13.54 -5.26 -14.45
C MET A 17 -14.24 -6.38 -15.23
N GLY A 18 -13.46 -7.31 -15.77
CA GLY A 18 -13.93 -8.65 -16.16
C GLY A 18 -13.37 -9.69 -15.18
N PHE A 19 -14.22 -10.24 -14.31
CA PHE A 19 -13.95 -11.38 -13.41
C PHE A 19 -12.61 -11.36 -12.63
N ALA A 20 -12.39 -10.32 -11.83
CA ALA A 20 -11.22 -10.09 -10.97
C ALA A 20 -11.10 -10.96 -9.69
N LEU A 21 -11.85 -12.07 -9.56
CA LEU A 21 -11.98 -12.81 -8.30
C LEU A 21 -10.64 -13.38 -7.79
N ALA A 22 -9.77 -13.82 -8.71
CA ALA A 22 -8.48 -14.40 -8.33
C ALA A 22 -7.55 -13.36 -7.68
N ALA A 23 -7.43 -12.16 -8.26
CA ALA A 23 -6.59 -11.10 -7.72
C ALA A 23 -7.09 -10.62 -6.36
N LEU A 24 -8.40 -10.33 -6.26
CA LEU A 24 -9.02 -9.91 -5.02
C LEU A 24 -8.87 -10.96 -3.91
N SER A 25 -9.22 -12.22 -4.21
CA SER A 25 -9.10 -13.33 -3.24
C SER A 25 -7.65 -13.51 -2.80
N TYR A 26 -6.70 -13.39 -3.72
CA TYR A 26 -5.28 -13.55 -3.40
C TYR A 26 -4.77 -12.41 -2.51
N VAL A 27 -5.07 -11.16 -2.85
CA VAL A 27 -4.71 -9.99 -2.03
C VAL A 27 -5.29 -10.12 -0.63
N SER A 28 -6.58 -10.47 -0.51
CA SER A 28 -7.25 -10.65 0.78
C SER A 28 -6.60 -11.74 1.64
N GLN A 29 -6.08 -12.81 1.05
CA GLN A 29 -5.48 -13.93 1.78
C GLN A 29 -3.99 -13.71 2.12
N HIS A 30 -3.26 -12.98 1.28
CA HIS A 30 -1.80 -12.97 1.32
C HIS A 30 -1.18 -11.61 1.67
N LEU A 31 -1.82 -10.48 1.35
CA LEU A 31 -1.18 -9.16 1.50
C LEU A 31 -0.77 -8.89 2.95
N PHE A 32 -1.71 -9.08 3.90
CA PHE A 32 -1.43 -8.90 5.32
C PHE A 32 -0.30 -9.82 5.82
N ARG A 33 -0.32 -11.10 5.42
CA ARG A 33 0.69 -12.09 5.83
C ARG A 33 2.07 -11.73 5.30
N ASN A 34 2.13 -11.28 4.05
CA ASN A 34 3.39 -10.88 3.42
C ASN A 34 3.96 -9.62 4.10
N ILE A 35 3.13 -8.64 4.44
CA ILE A 35 3.55 -7.46 5.23
C ILE A 35 4.05 -7.89 6.62
N ALA A 36 3.28 -8.73 7.32
CA ALA A 36 3.63 -9.24 8.65
C ALA A 36 4.96 -10.01 8.65
N ALA A 37 5.23 -10.81 7.62
CA ALA A 37 6.50 -11.53 7.48
C ALA A 37 7.70 -10.57 7.35
N GLN A 38 7.55 -9.42 6.69
CA GLN A 38 8.62 -8.41 6.62
C GLN A 38 8.91 -7.80 8.00
N LEU A 39 7.87 -7.61 8.81
CA LEU A 39 7.99 -7.10 10.18
C LEU A 39 8.65 -8.13 11.12
N GLN A 40 8.29 -9.40 11.00
CA GLN A 40 8.79 -10.48 11.87
C GLN A 40 10.26 -10.85 11.60
N ASN A 41 10.71 -10.80 10.34
CA ASN A 41 12.08 -11.15 9.95
C ASN A 41 13.12 -10.06 10.28
N THR A 42 12.70 -9.03 11.00
CA THR A 42 13.53 -7.88 11.31
C THR A 42 14.04 -7.98 12.74
N PRO A 43 15.37 -7.95 12.97
CA PRO A 43 15.89 -7.92 14.33
C PRO A 43 15.31 -6.71 15.07
N ARG A 44 14.70 -6.96 16.24
CA ARG A 44 14.25 -5.93 17.18
C ARG A 44 15.48 -5.16 17.65
N GLN A 45 15.81 -4.09 16.96
CA GLN A 45 16.76 -3.13 17.49
C GLN A 45 15.99 -2.24 18.47
N ARG A 46 16.40 -2.30 19.75
CA ARG A 46 16.07 -1.30 20.77
C ARG A 46 16.74 0.01 20.35
N LYS A 47 16.18 0.73 19.39
CA LYS A 47 16.40 2.17 19.25
C LYS A 47 15.06 2.79 18.96
N GLU A 48 14.70 3.67 19.87
CA GLU A 48 13.37 4.14 20.18
C GLU A 48 12.90 5.20 19.18
N GLY A 49 11.59 5.20 18.90
CA GLY A 49 10.78 6.37 18.55
C GLY A 49 11.46 7.44 17.70
N GLY A 50 11.43 7.30 16.37
CA GLY A 50 11.94 8.36 15.50
C GLY A 50 11.63 8.18 14.01
N PRO A 51 12.00 9.16 13.15
CA PRO A 51 11.75 9.13 11.70
C PRO A 51 12.28 7.87 11.00
N GLY A 52 13.29 7.21 11.58
CA GLY A 52 13.85 5.96 11.07
C GLY A 52 12.90 4.76 11.19
N GLU A 53 12.03 4.71 12.20
CA GLU A 53 11.05 3.63 12.36
C GLU A 53 9.97 3.71 11.30
N MET A 54 9.49 4.91 10.98
CA MET A 54 8.51 5.13 9.92
C MET A 54 9.06 4.70 8.55
N LYS A 55 10.27 5.15 8.19
CA LYS A 55 10.92 4.75 6.93
C LYS A 55 11.10 3.23 6.83
N LYS A 56 11.36 2.59 7.96
CA LYS A 56 11.51 1.14 8.04
C LYS A 56 10.16 0.43 7.87
N LEU A 57 9.10 0.92 8.51
CA LEU A 57 7.74 0.44 8.33
C LEU A 57 7.27 0.59 6.88
N GLU A 58 7.51 1.75 6.28
CA GLU A 58 7.22 2.03 4.87
C GLU A 58 7.88 0.99 3.97
N LYS A 59 9.19 0.74 4.16
CA LYS A 59 9.92 -0.27 3.41
C LYS A 59 9.32 -1.68 3.54
N PHE A 60 8.83 -2.04 4.72
CA PHE A 60 8.21 -3.36 4.96
C PHE A 60 6.85 -3.49 4.30
N VAL A 61 5.98 -2.49 4.47
CA VAL A 61 4.65 -2.47 3.84
C VAL A 61 4.82 -2.57 2.33
N ARG A 62 5.67 -1.72 1.77
CA ARG A 62 6.07 -1.72 0.36
C ARG A 62 6.54 -3.09 -0.12
N LYS A 63 7.44 -3.72 0.64
CA LYS A 63 7.94 -5.06 0.28
C LYS A 63 6.85 -6.11 0.33
N GLY A 64 5.88 -5.99 1.24
CA GLY A 64 4.70 -6.83 1.30
C GLY A 64 3.84 -6.74 0.03
N PHE A 65 3.62 -5.54 -0.50
CA PHE A 65 2.95 -5.35 -1.79
C PHE A 65 3.74 -5.99 -2.95
N GLU A 66 5.06 -5.72 -3.05
CA GLU A 66 5.92 -6.29 -4.10
C GLU A 66 5.90 -7.83 -4.09
N VAL A 67 6.02 -8.45 -2.90
CA VAL A 67 6.00 -9.91 -2.74
C VAL A 67 4.62 -10.47 -3.12
N THR A 68 3.54 -9.78 -2.74
CA THR A 68 2.18 -10.20 -3.09
C THR A 68 1.97 -10.20 -4.60
N GLU A 69 2.36 -9.12 -5.27
CA GLU A 69 2.28 -8.98 -6.73
C GLU A 69 3.15 -10.02 -7.44
N HIS A 70 4.39 -10.21 -6.96
CA HIS A 70 5.32 -11.19 -7.52
C HIS A 70 4.76 -12.60 -7.40
N ASN A 71 4.31 -13.01 -6.21
CA ASN A 71 3.79 -14.35 -5.98
C ASN A 71 2.51 -14.61 -6.77
N PHE A 72 1.61 -13.63 -6.86
CA PHE A 72 0.42 -13.71 -7.70
C PHE A 72 0.79 -13.92 -9.19
N THR A 73 1.69 -13.09 -9.70
CA THR A 73 2.15 -13.17 -11.09
C THR A 73 2.83 -14.52 -11.38
N SER A 74 3.60 -15.04 -10.43
CA SER A 74 4.28 -16.34 -10.53
C SER A 74 3.29 -17.51 -10.49
N SER A 75 2.29 -17.48 -9.61
CA SER A 75 1.31 -18.56 -9.46
C SER A 75 0.31 -18.64 -10.60
N PHE A 76 0.00 -17.51 -11.25
CA PHE A 76 -1.10 -17.48 -12.21
C PHE A 76 -0.76 -16.90 -13.60
N GLY A 77 0.48 -16.46 -13.80
CA GLY A 77 0.99 -16.05 -15.11
C GLY A 77 0.72 -14.58 -15.48
N LYS A 78 1.69 -13.99 -16.20
CA LYS A 78 1.72 -12.57 -16.62
C LYS A 78 0.66 -12.16 -17.65
N LYS A 79 -0.01 -13.12 -18.29
CA LYS A 79 -0.99 -12.85 -19.36
C LYS A 79 -2.41 -12.62 -18.85
N ARG A 80 -2.67 -12.86 -17.56
CA ARG A 80 -4.00 -12.61 -16.98
C ARG A 80 -4.26 -11.12 -16.86
N LYS A 81 -5.54 -10.75 -17.00
CA LYS A 81 -6.02 -9.37 -16.87
C LYS A 81 -6.71 -9.10 -15.53
N ASP A 82 -6.61 -10.04 -14.58
CA ASP A 82 -7.17 -9.90 -13.25
C ASP A 82 -6.43 -8.79 -12.50
N THR A 83 -7.16 -7.84 -11.96
CA THR A 83 -6.62 -6.72 -11.18
C THR A 83 -7.38 -6.60 -9.87
N SER A 84 -6.78 -5.92 -8.89
CA SER A 84 -7.44 -5.63 -7.63
C SER A 84 -6.88 -4.31 -7.10
N THR A 85 -7.72 -3.58 -6.37
CA THR A 85 -7.30 -2.45 -5.56
C THR A 85 -6.96 -2.96 -4.16
N ALA A 86 -6.15 -2.19 -3.43
CA ALA A 86 -5.79 -2.55 -2.06
C ALA A 86 -5.60 -1.27 -1.23
N CYS A 87 -6.05 -1.29 0.01
CA CYS A 87 -5.82 -0.21 0.96
C CYS A 87 -5.54 -0.82 2.34
N VAL A 88 -4.40 -0.46 2.92
CA VAL A 88 -3.92 -0.96 4.22
C VAL A 88 -3.75 0.23 5.16
N VAL A 89 -4.23 0.06 6.38
CA VAL A 89 -4.02 1.00 7.49
C VAL A 89 -3.24 0.25 8.56
N VAL A 90 -2.09 0.81 8.96
CA VAL A 90 -1.22 0.24 9.98
C VAL A 90 -1.15 1.18 11.16
N PHE A 91 -1.56 0.69 12.33
CA PHE A 91 -1.29 1.35 13.61
C PHE A 91 0.03 0.85 14.17
N TYR A 92 0.87 1.75 14.67
CA TYR A 92 2.16 1.40 15.27
C TYR A 92 2.53 2.37 16.40
N GLY A 93 3.29 1.87 17.37
CA GLY A 93 3.57 2.54 18.64
C GLY A 93 3.19 1.66 19.84
N PRO A 94 3.06 2.23 21.05
CA PRO A 94 3.27 3.65 21.35
C PRO A 94 4.72 4.09 21.15
N ASN A 95 4.94 5.35 20.75
CA ASN A 95 6.27 5.96 20.81
C ASN A 95 6.67 6.23 22.28
N LEU A 96 7.85 6.82 22.51
CA LEU A 96 8.32 7.17 23.86
C LEU A 96 7.38 8.12 24.62
N GLU A 97 6.57 8.89 23.90
CA GLU A 97 5.60 9.84 24.45
C GLU A 97 4.22 9.21 24.69
N GLY A 98 4.08 7.90 24.44
CA GLY A 98 2.81 7.18 24.61
C GLY A 98 1.85 7.32 23.43
N GLU A 99 2.27 7.93 22.32
CA GLU A 99 1.40 8.21 21.17
C GLU A 99 1.32 7.04 20.20
N LEU A 100 0.10 6.77 19.72
CA LEU A 100 -0.16 5.84 18.63
C LEU A 100 -0.10 6.57 17.29
N SER A 101 0.74 6.07 16.40
CA SER A 101 0.85 6.55 15.02
C SER A 101 0.07 5.66 14.05
N LEU A 102 -0.31 6.25 12.93
CA LEU A 102 -1.04 5.56 11.85
C LEU A 102 -0.36 5.85 10.52
N MET A 103 -0.21 4.81 9.71
CA MET A 103 0.28 4.87 8.33
C MET A 103 -0.77 4.25 7.40
N THR A 104 -0.92 4.81 6.20
CA THR A 104 -1.73 4.22 5.12
C THR A 104 -0.86 3.84 3.92
N ALA A 105 -1.21 2.76 3.24
CA ALA A 105 -0.64 2.39 1.95
C ALA A 105 -1.74 1.80 1.06
N HIS A 106 -1.90 2.32 -0.15
CA HIS A 106 -2.98 1.91 -1.05
C HIS A 106 -2.55 1.89 -2.51
N LEU A 107 -3.28 1.12 -3.31
CA LEU A 107 -3.14 1.01 -4.75
C LEU A 107 -4.54 0.98 -5.38
N GLY A 108 -4.77 1.89 -6.34
CA GLY A 108 -6.06 2.06 -7.00
C GLY A 108 -6.91 3.17 -6.36
N ASP A 109 -8.22 3.05 -6.46
CA ASP A 109 -9.21 4.05 -6.03
C ASP A 109 -9.93 3.68 -4.72
N THR A 110 -9.41 2.69 -3.99
CA THR A 110 -9.90 2.38 -2.63
C THR A 110 -9.35 3.39 -1.64
N ARG A 111 -10.24 3.93 -0.79
CA ARG A 111 -9.97 5.07 0.09
C ARG A 111 -10.09 4.73 1.57
N ALA A 112 -9.12 5.18 2.36
CA ALA A 112 -9.20 5.27 3.82
C ALA A 112 -9.61 6.68 4.29
N VAL A 113 -10.57 6.72 5.22
CA VAL A 113 -11.07 7.93 5.87
C VAL A 113 -11.12 7.70 7.38
N LEU A 114 -10.56 8.61 8.16
CA LEU A 114 -10.55 8.57 9.62
C LEU A 114 -11.57 9.55 10.19
N CYS A 115 -12.46 9.08 11.06
CA CYS A 115 -13.31 9.97 11.85
C CYS A 115 -12.57 10.43 13.11
N ARG A 116 -12.39 11.75 13.28
CA ARG A 116 -11.77 12.34 14.47
C ARG A 116 -12.49 13.62 14.87
N GLY A 117 -13.00 13.67 16.09
CA GLY A 117 -13.74 14.84 16.60
C GLY A 117 -15.00 15.17 15.79
N GLY A 118 -15.73 14.14 15.33
CA GLY A 118 -16.92 14.31 14.49
C GLY A 118 -16.63 14.74 13.04
N LYS A 119 -15.36 14.82 12.63
CA LYS A 119 -14.95 15.19 11.27
C LYS A 119 -14.34 14.00 10.53
N ALA A 120 -14.71 13.86 9.26
CA ALA A 120 -14.08 12.91 8.35
C ALA A 120 -12.77 13.49 7.80
N VAL A 121 -11.67 12.78 8.00
CA VAL A 121 -10.33 13.13 7.53
C VAL A 121 -9.89 12.08 6.52
N GLN A 122 -9.80 12.46 5.25
CA GLN A 122 -9.29 11.57 4.21
C GLN A 122 -7.80 11.29 4.41
N LEU A 123 -7.41 10.02 4.41
CA LEU A 123 -6.02 9.60 4.66
C LEU A 123 -5.27 9.19 3.40
N THR A 124 -5.98 8.95 2.30
CA THR A 124 -5.43 8.42 1.04
C THR A 124 -6.00 9.22 -0.14
N GLN A 125 -5.25 9.33 -1.23
CA GLN A 125 -5.69 9.99 -2.46
C GLN A 125 -5.88 8.94 -3.56
N ASP A 126 -7.09 8.82 -4.10
CA ASP A 126 -7.41 7.82 -5.13
C ASP A 126 -6.48 7.97 -6.35
N HIS A 127 -5.97 6.86 -6.86
CA HIS A 127 -5.22 6.85 -8.12
C HIS A 127 -6.20 6.77 -9.28
N LYS A 128 -6.55 7.93 -9.86
CA LYS A 128 -7.42 8.02 -11.03
C LYS A 128 -6.65 8.53 -12.25
N PRO A 129 -6.91 7.99 -13.46
CA PRO A 129 -6.17 8.39 -14.67
C PRO A 129 -6.31 9.86 -15.06
N ASP A 130 -7.38 10.53 -14.60
CA ASP A 130 -7.63 11.93 -14.84
C ASP A 130 -6.83 12.86 -13.93
N ASN A 131 -6.30 12.37 -12.80
CA ASN A 131 -5.38 13.13 -11.94
C ASN A 131 -4.10 13.47 -12.70
N ASP A 132 -3.68 14.74 -12.67
CA ASP A 132 -2.53 15.21 -13.46
C ASP A 132 -1.23 14.45 -13.19
N GLU A 133 -0.94 14.12 -11.92
CA GLU A 133 0.25 13.34 -11.56
C GLU A 133 0.19 11.92 -12.10
N GLU A 134 -0.96 11.27 -11.99
CA GLU A 134 -1.16 9.89 -12.45
C GLU A 134 -1.18 9.80 -13.97
N ARG A 135 -1.79 10.78 -14.64
CA ARG A 135 -1.76 10.93 -16.09
C ARG A 135 -0.34 11.05 -16.61
N LYS A 136 0.44 12.00 -16.06
CA LYS A 136 1.86 12.20 -16.41
C LYS A 136 2.66 10.91 -16.21
N ARG A 137 2.43 10.20 -15.09
CA ARG A 137 3.09 8.93 -14.78
C ARG A 137 2.77 7.86 -15.83
N ILE A 138 1.48 7.70 -16.20
CA ILE A 138 1.03 6.71 -17.18
C ILE A 138 1.57 7.03 -18.58
N GLU A 139 1.51 8.30 -19.00
CA GLU A 139 1.99 8.75 -20.32
C GLU A 139 3.51 8.61 -20.49
N ALA A 140 4.26 8.66 -19.39
CA ALA A 140 5.71 8.42 -19.39
C ALA A 140 6.10 6.94 -19.47
N LEU A 141 5.15 6.00 -19.40
CA LEU A 141 5.45 4.57 -19.50
C LEU A 141 5.82 4.17 -20.95
N PRO A 142 6.80 3.26 -21.14
CA PRO A 142 7.12 2.74 -22.46
C PRO A 142 5.93 1.96 -23.04
N LYS A 143 5.66 2.18 -24.33
CA LYS A 143 4.59 1.52 -25.09
C LYS A 143 4.89 0.05 -25.34
#